data_AF-A0A530HFK2-F1
#
_entry.id   AF-A0A530HFK2-F1
#
_cell.length_a   1.000
_cell.length_b   1.000
_cell.length_c   1.000
_cell.angle_alpha   90.00
_cell.angle_beta   90.00
_cell.angle_gamma   90.00
#
_symmetry.space_group_name_H-M   'P 1'
#
loop_
_entity.id
_entity.type
_entity.pdbx_description
1 polymer ?
#
loop_
_entity_poly.entity_id
_entity_poly.type
_entity_poly.pdbx_seq_one_letter_code
_entity_poly.pdbx_strand_id
1 'polypeptide(L)' 'MSVSTVRPVVAVVDDDPRVLESLEDLLESAGYVAWCFSSAGSLLDRRLSG' A
#
# COMPACT_ATOMS: atom_id res chain seq x y z
N MET A 1 -26.25 -0.61 12.00
CA MET A 1 -24.93 -0.86 12.62
C MET A 1 -23.92 -0.95 11.48
N SER A 2 -23.08 0.07 11.28
CA SER A 2 -21.97 -0.06 10.33
C SER A 2 -20.88 -0.85 11.02
N VAL A 3 -20.62 -2.08 10.57
CA VAL A 3 -19.40 -2.78 10.95
C VAL A 3 -18.26 -1.96 10.35
N SER A 4 -17.34 -1.49 11.18
CA SER A 4 -16.10 -0.86 10.69
C SER A 4 -15.25 -1.98 10.10
N THR A 5 -15.42 -2.25 8.80
CA THR A 5 -14.54 -3.15 8.05
C THR A 5 -13.17 -2.49 7.96
N VAL A 6 -12.19 -3.03 8.70
CA VAL A 6 -10.80 -2.63 8.54
C VAL A 6 -10.41 -2.95 7.10
N ARG A 7 -10.04 -1.93 6.33
CA ARG A 7 -9.54 -2.15 4.96
C ARG A 7 -8.20 -2.88 5.05
N PRO A 8 -8.01 -4.01 4.35
CA PRO A 8 -6.74 -4.70 4.32
C PRO A 8 -5.66 -3.79 3.72
N VAL A 9 -4.47 -3.83 4.33
CA VAL A 9 -3.31 -3.02 3.92
C VAL A 9 -2.42 -3.86 2.99
N VAL A 10 -2.00 -3.27 1.88
CA VAL A 10 -1.04 -3.84 0.94
C VAL A 10 0.16 -2.91 0.84
N ALA A 11 1.35 -3.41 1.20
CA ALA A 11 2.60 -2.70 0.97
C ALA A 11 3.15 -3.05 -0.42
N VAL A 12 3.39 -2.05 -1.25
CA VAL A 12 3.91 -2.18 -2.61
C VAL A 12 5.33 -1.62 -2.66
N VAL A 13 6.28 -2.40 -3.20
CA VAL A 13 7.67 -1.99 -3.36
C VAL A 13 8.03 -2.08 -4.84
N ASP A 14 8.30 -0.93 -5.46
CA ASP A 14 8.69 -0.81 -6.87
C ASP A 14 9.50 0.47 -7.05
N ASP A 15 10.59 0.45 -7.82
CA ASP A 15 11.47 1.60 -8.02
C ASP A 15 10.98 2.56 -9.12
N ASP A 16 10.02 2.13 -9.97
CA ASP A 16 9.40 2.99 -10.97
C ASP A 16 8.20 3.74 -10.36
N PRO A 17 8.25 5.09 -10.26
CA PRO A 17 7.17 5.87 -9.68
C PRO A 17 5.84 5.73 -10.45
N ARG A 18 5.89 5.43 -11.76
CA ARG A 18 4.68 5.26 -12.58
C ARG A 18 3.93 3.98 -12.23
N VAL A 19 4.66 2.95 -11.82
CA VAL A 19 4.07 1.67 -11.38
C VAL A 19 3.41 1.85 -10.01
N LEU A 20 4.08 2.55 -9.09
CA LEU A 20 3.53 2.85 -7.77
C LEU A 20 2.21 3.63 -7.86
N GLU A 21 2.15 4.68 -8.69
CA GLU A 21 0.94 5.48 -8.91
C GLU A 21 -0.20 4.60 -9.48
N SER A 22 0.10 3.80 -10.50
CA SER A 22 -0.90 2.92 -11.12
C SER A 22 -1.45 1.86 -10.16
N LEU A 23 -0.59 1.30 -9.30
CA LEU A 23 -0.96 0.27 -8.33
C LEU A 23 -1.71 0.86 -7.13
N GLU A 24 -1.37 2.07 -6.70
CA GLU A 24 -2.09 2.79 -5.65
C GLU A 24 -3.56 2.99 -6.06
N ASP A 25 -3.78 3.59 -7.23
CA ASP A 25 -5.14 3.82 -7.78
C ASP A 25 -5.93 2.50 -7.89
N LEU A 26 -5.30 1.45 -8.43
CA LEU A 26 -5.94 0.14 -8.59
C LEU A 26 -6.34 -0.46 -7.24
N LEU A 27 -5.42 -0.51 -6.28
CA LEU A 27 -5.65 -1.14 -4.98
C LEU A 27 -6.69 -0.37 -4.17
N GLU A 28 -6.63 0.97 -4.18
CA GLU A 28 -7.62 1.80 -3.50
C GLU A 28 -9.01 1.67 -4.11
N SER A 29 -9.12 1.61 -5.44
CA SER A 29 -10.39 1.36 -6.13
C SER A 29 -11.01 -0.01 -5.79
N ALA A 30 -10.17 -1.00 -5.47
CA ALA A 30 -10.57 -2.33 -5.04
C ALA A 30 -10.85 -2.44 -3.53
N GLY A 31 -10.74 -1.34 -2.78
CA GLY A 31 -11.07 -1.28 -1.35
C GLY A 31 -9.92 -1.63 -0.40
N TYR A 32 -8.69 -1.69 -0.90
CA TYR A 32 -7.48 -1.83 -0.07
C TYR A 32 -6.98 -0.46 0.40
N VAL A 33 -6.01 -0.48 1.31
CA VAL A 33 -5.12 0.64 1.58
C VAL A 33 -3.75 0.28 0.99
N ALA A 34 -3.25 1.10 0.05
CA ALA A 34 -1.94 0.90 -0.54
C ALA A 34 -0.88 1.70 0.21
N TRP A 35 0.24 1.07 0.59
CA TRP A 35 1.44 1.74 1.08
C TRP A 35 2.57 1.55 0.07
N CYS A 36 2.85 2.58 -0.71
CA CYS A 36 3.85 2.54 -1.78
C CYS A 36 5.25 2.92 -1.28
N PHE A 37 6.26 2.19 -1.73
CA PHE A 37 7.66 2.38 -1.37
C PHE A 37 8.54 2.27 -2.61
N SER A 38 9.42 3.25 -2.82
CA SER A 38 10.39 3.25 -3.92
C SER A 38 11.54 2.26 -3.76
N SER A 39 11.64 1.60 -2.60
CA SER A 39 12.71 0.65 -2.31
C SER A 39 12.34 -0.28 -1.14
N ALA A 40 13.00 -1.43 -1.08
CA ALA A 40 12.88 -2.32 0.08
C ALA A 40 13.40 -1.66 1.37
N GLY A 41 14.42 -0.79 1.27
CA GLY A 41 14.96 -0.05 2.42
C GLY A 41 13.90 0.85 3.07
N SER A 42 13.18 1.64 2.27
CA SER A 42 12.13 2.52 2.78
C SER A 42 10.94 1.75 3.40
N LEU A 43 10.66 0.54 2.92
CA LEU A 43 9.70 -0.37 3.57
C LEU A 43 10.19 -0.80 4.96
N LEU A 44 11.44 -1.23 5.06
CA LEU A 44 12.03 -1.69 6.33
C LEU A 44 12.13 -0.54 7.35
N ASP A 45 12.48 0.67 6.91
CA ASP A 45 12.56 1.86 7.75
C ASP A 45 11.19 2.23 8.34
N ARG A 46 10.10 2.02 7.60
CA ARG A 46 8.74 2.28 8.08
C ARG A 46 8.30 1.32 9.19
N ARG A 47 9.01 0.19 9.39
CA ARG A 47 8.74 -0.84 10.41
C ARG A 47 7.26 -1.20 10.50
N LEU A 48 6.81 -2.10 9.63
CA LEU A 48 5.47 -2.65 9.68
C LEU A 48 5.31 -3.55 10.93
N SER A 49 4.35 -3.20 11.79
CA SER A 49 3.88 -4.10 12.86
C SER A 49 2.76 -4.95 12.27
N GLY A 50 2.96 -6.28 12.24
CA GLY A 50 1.99 -7.25 11.72
C GLY A 50 0.75 -7.40 12.59
#